data_AF-Q8TNT4-F1
#
_entry.id   AF-Q8TNT4-F1
#
_cell.length_a   1.000
_cell.length_b   1.000
_cell.length_c   1.000
_cell.angle_alpha   90.00
_cell.angle_beta   90.00
_cell.angle_gamma   90.00
#
_symmetry.space_group_name_H-M   'P 1'
#
loop_
_entity.id
_entity.type
_entity.pdbx_description
1 polymer ?
#
loop_
_entity_poly.entity_id
_entity_poly.type
_entity_poly.pdbx_seq_one_letter_code
_entity_poly.pdbx_strand_id
1 'polypeptide(L)'
;MILPIALASSALGAVLPDLIEPPRNRRHRKFFHSLLFFALLLLYLNRTYLSLLTAGPADEVTIGLFFAGAGYASHLALDAFTPAGLPVVGL
;
A
#
# COMPACT_ATOMS: atom_id res chain seq x y z
N MET A 1 -1.98 -11.45 19.41
CA MET A 1 -2.21 -10.04 19.04
C MET A 1 -1.85 -9.73 17.59
N ILE A 2 -0.84 -10.39 16.99
CA ILE A 2 -0.40 -10.13 15.61
C ILE A 2 -1.50 -10.27 14.54
N LEU A 3 -2.30 -11.35 14.56
CA LEU A 3 -3.31 -11.59 13.53
C LEU A 3 -4.37 -10.46 13.42
N PRO A 4 -5.04 -10.02 14.50
CA PRO A 4 -6.01 -8.93 14.39
C PRO A 4 -5.36 -7.61 13.97
N ILE A 5 -4.12 -7.33 14.37
CA ILE A 5 -3.35 -6.16 13.93
C ILE A 5 -3.12 -6.23 12.42
N ALA A 6 -2.62 -7.34 11.91
CA ALA A 6 -2.37 -7.54 10.49
C ALA A 6 -3.66 -7.35 9.64
N LEU A 7 -4.78 -7.94 10.07
CA LEU A 7 -6.05 -7.82 9.37
C LEU A 7 -6.58 -6.37 9.38
N ALA A 8 -6.60 -5.72 10.56
CA ALA A 8 -7.08 -4.35 10.68
C ALA A 8 -6.20 -3.37 9.89
N SER A 9 -4.87 -3.49 10.01
CA SER A 9 -3.93 -2.67 9.27
C SER A 9 -4.06 -2.85 7.77
N SER A 10 -4.20 -4.09 7.28
CA SER A 10 -4.40 -4.35 5.85
C SER A 10 -5.68 -3.73 5.31
N ALA A 11 -6.79 -3.88 6.03
CA ALA A 11 -8.06 -3.26 5.64
C ALA A 11 -7.98 -1.72 5.60
N LEU A 12 -7.38 -1.10 6.61
CA LEU A 12 -7.16 0.35 6.65
C LEU A 12 -6.25 0.81 5.51
N GLY A 13 -5.16 0.10 5.27
CA GLY A 13 -4.21 0.38 4.20
C GLY A 13 -4.83 0.28 2.81
N ALA A 14 -5.75 -0.66 2.58
CA ALA A 14 -6.45 -0.82 1.31
C ALA A 14 -7.44 0.31 1.00
N VAL A 15 -7.97 0.99 2.02
CA VAL A 15 -8.90 2.12 1.85
C VAL A 15 -8.16 3.48 1.83
N LEU A 16 -6.94 3.52 2.38
CA LEU A 16 -6.17 4.75 2.54
C LEU A 16 -5.90 5.54 1.22
N PRO A 17 -5.61 4.92 0.06
CA PRO A 17 -5.39 5.66 -1.19
C PRO A 17 -6.56 6.59 -1.53
N ASP A 18 -7.78 6.05 -1.51
CA ASP A 18 -9.01 6.78 -1.80
C ASP A 18 -9.40 7.76 -0.69
N LEU A 19 -8.96 7.55 0.55
CA LEU A 19 -9.18 8.52 1.62
C LEU A 19 -8.34 9.80 1.39
N ILE A 20 -7.10 9.63 0.90
CA ILE A 20 -6.18 10.74 0.65
C ILE A 20 -6.44 11.40 -0.72
N GLU A 21 -6.81 10.63 -1.74
CA GLU A 21 -7.18 11.10 -3.08
C GLU A 21 -8.58 10.64 -3.51
N PRO A 22 -9.65 11.26 -2.96
CA PRO A 22 -11.02 10.78 -3.15
C PRO A 22 -11.49 10.73 -4.61
N PRO A 23 -12.26 9.69 -5.02
CA PRO A 23 -12.74 9.49 -6.38
C PRO A 23 -13.88 10.44 -6.78
N ARG A 24 -13.60 11.75 -6.81
CA ARG A 24 -14.57 12.80 -7.15
C ARG A 24 -14.82 12.96 -8.65
N ASN A 25 -13.94 12.42 -9.49
CA ASN A 25 -14.05 12.45 -10.95
C ASN A 25 -13.19 11.32 -11.57
N ARG A 26 -13.32 11.11 -12.88
CA ARG A 26 -12.57 10.04 -13.61
C ARG A 26 -11.04 10.20 -13.57
N ARG A 27 -10.51 11.36 -13.20
CA ARG A 27 -9.08 11.69 -13.12
C ARG A 27 -8.64 12.02 -11.69
N HIS A 28 -9.20 11.33 -10.69
CA HIS A 28 -8.85 11.56 -9.29
C HIS A 28 -7.46 11.01 -8.92
N ARG A 29 -7.02 9.95 -9.62
CA ARG A 29 -5.73 9.28 -9.40
C ARG A 29 -4.58 10.25 -9.68
N LYS A 30 -3.90 10.69 -8.63
CA LYS A 30 -2.71 11.55 -8.71
C LYS A 30 -1.52 10.82 -8.11
N PHE A 31 -0.73 11.48 -7.27
CA PHE A 31 0.54 10.98 -6.78
C PHE A 31 0.38 9.69 -5.95
N PHE A 32 -0.64 9.63 -5.09
CA PHE A 32 -0.89 8.46 -4.24
C PHE A 32 -1.42 7.25 -5.03
N HIS A 33 -1.95 7.47 -6.22
CA HIS A 33 -2.29 6.43 -7.19
C HIS A 33 -1.31 6.36 -8.36
N SER A 34 -0.01 6.64 -8.13
CA SER A 34 1.00 6.60 -9.20
C SER A 34 1.85 5.34 -9.19
N LEU A 35 2.43 5.00 -10.35
CA LEU A 35 3.45 3.94 -10.46
C LEU A 35 4.69 4.25 -9.63
N LEU A 36 5.09 5.52 -9.54
CA LEU A 36 6.20 5.95 -8.69
C LEU A 36 5.92 5.62 -7.22
N PHE A 37 4.75 6.02 -6.71
CA PHE A 37 4.37 5.72 -5.32
C PHE A 37 4.27 4.21 -5.10
N PHE A 38 3.69 3.47 -6.05
CA PHE A 38 3.60 2.02 -5.98
C PHE A 38 4.99 1.37 -5.88
N ALA A 39 5.95 1.79 -6.71
CA ALA A 39 7.32 1.26 -6.69
C ALA A 39 8.04 1.56 -5.37
N LEU A 40 7.90 2.77 -4.82
CA LEU A 40 8.47 3.15 -3.52
C LEU A 40 7.86 2.30 -2.39
N LEU A 41 6.55 2.07 -2.44
CA LEU A 41 5.85 1.22 -1.47
C LEU A 41 6.30 -0.23 -1.57
N LEU A 42 6.44 -0.79 -2.77
CA LEU A 42 6.96 -2.14 -2.98
C LEU A 42 8.42 -2.27 -2.50
N LEU A 43 9.24 -1.24 -2.69
CA LEU A 43 10.60 -1.21 -2.16
C LEU A 43 10.62 -1.25 -0.62
N TYR A 44 9.75 -0.47 0.02
CA TYR A 44 9.56 -0.51 1.48
C TYR A 44 9.14 -1.91 1.94
N LEU A 45 8.10 -2.49 1.32
CA LEU A 45 7.62 -3.82 1.65
C LEU A 45 8.70 -4.89 1.47
N ASN A 46 9.44 -4.84 0.36
CA ASN A 46 10.52 -5.79 0.10
C ASN A 46 11.62 -5.72 1.17
N ARG A 47 12.04 -4.51 1.57
CA ARG A 47 13.06 -4.34 2.63
C ARG A 47 12.56 -4.84 3.98
N THR A 48 11.33 -4.51 4.34
CA THR A 48 10.72 -4.97 5.60
C THR A 48 10.56 -6.50 5.60
N TYR A 49 10.10 -7.09 4.50
CA TYR A 49 9.99 -8.54 4.34
C TYR A 49 11.34 -9.23 4.52
N LEU A 50 12.41 -8.74 3.87
CA LEU A 50 13.75 -9.28 4.05
C LEU A 50 14.24 -9.15 5.50
N SER A 51 13.94 -8.03 6.18
CA SER A 51 14.25 -7.88 7.60
C SER A 51 13.51 -8.89 8.48
N LEU A 52 12.23 -9.14 8.21
CA LEU A 52 11.43 -10.14 8.95
C LEU A 52 12.00 -11.56 8.80
N LEU A 53 12.55 -11.89 7.63
CA LEU A 53 13.17 -13.19 7.38
C LEU A 53 14.54 -13.35 8.07
N THR A 54 15.27 -12.25 8.29
CA THR A 54 16.70 -12.31 8.65
C THR A 54 17.02 -11.82 10.06
N ALA A 55 16.21 -10.93 10.63
CA ALA A 55 16.50 -10.25 11.90
C ALA A 55 15.69 -10.78 13.09
N GLY A 56 14.84 -11.80 12.88
CA GLY A 56 13.96 -12.36 13.91
C GLY A 56 12.55 -11.72 13.94
N PRO A 57 11.74 -12.03 14.96
CA PRO A 57 10.36 -11.56 15.03
C PRO A 57 10.30 -10.04 15.21
N ALA A 58 9.48 -9.37 14.39
CA ALA A 58 9.25 -7.94 14.51
C ALA A 58 8.21 -7.61 15.57
N ASP A 59 8.29 -6.36 16.05
CA ASP A 59 7.29 -5.76 16.93
C ASP A 59 5.96 -5.51 16.20
N GLU A 60 4.91 -5.29 16.98
CA GLU A 60 3.55 -5.12 16.49
C GLU A 60 3.37 -3.91 15.55
N VAL A 61 4.14 -2.83 15.75
CA VAL A 61 4.06 -1.63 14.90
C VAL A 61 4.64 -1.94 13.53
N THR A 62 5.80 -2.60 13.47
CA THR A 62 6.42 -3.04 12.22
C THR A 62 5.49 -3.97 11.44
N ILE A 63 4.85 -4.93 12.11
CA ILE A 63 3.86 -5.82 11.49
C ILE A 63 2.66 -5.01 10.98
N GLY A 64 2.11 -4.10 11.78
CA GLY A 64 0.98 -3.26 11.37
C GLY A 64 1.30 -2.41 10.14
N LEU A 65 2.46 -1.75 10.09
CA LEU A 65 2.88 -0.95 8.95
C LEU A 65 3.12 -1.81 7.70
N PHE A 66 3.71 -3.00 7.84
CA PHE A 66 3.90 -3.92 6.73
C PHE A 66 2.55 -4.33 6.10
N PHE A 67 1.57 -4.74 6.91
CA PHE A 67 0.27 -5.14 6.40
C PHE A 67 -0.57 -3.96 5.88
N ALA A 68 -0.46 -2.77 6.47
CA ALA A 68 -1.06 -1.56 5.91
C ALA A 68 -0.48 -1.24 4.53
N GLY A 69 0.85 -1.31 4.38
CA GLY A 69 1.50 -1.15 3.09
C GLY A 69 1.08 -2.22 2.07
N ALA A 70 0.92 -3.48 2.50
CA ALA A 70 0.45 -4.56 1.64
C ALA A 70 -1.00 -4.34 1.17
N GLY A 71 -1.89 -3.86 2.06
CA GLY A 71 -3.25 -3.46 1.72
C GLY A 71 -3.27 -2.35 0.68
N TYR A 72 -2.47 -1.29 0.91
CA TYR A 72 -2.32 -0.18 -0.03
C TYR A 72 -1.80 -0.66 -1.40
N ALA A 73 -0.75 -1.49 -1.40
CA ALA A 73 -0.16 -2.07 -2.60
C ALA A 73 -1.18 -2.90 -3.39
N SER A 74 -2.06 -3.65 -2.70
CA SER A 74 -3.13 -4.42 -3.35
C SER A 74 -4.15 -3.54 -4.07
N HIS A 75 -4.53 -2.40 -3.47
CA HIS A 75 -5.39 -1.40 -4.09
C HIS A 75 -4.75 -0.87 -5.38
N LEU A 76 -3.50 -0.42 -5.32
CA LEU A 76 -2.79 0.08 -6.49
C LEU A 76 -2.59 -0.99 -7.58
N ALA A 77 -2.34 -2.23 -7.19
CA ALA A 77 -2.24 -3.34 -8.13
C ALA A 77 -3.56 -3.52 -8.89
N LEU A 78 -4.71 -3.51 -8.20
CA LEU A 78 -6.02 -3.58 -8.84
C LEU A 78 -6.26 -2.40 -9.79
N ASP A 79 -5.90 -1.19 -9.35
CA ASP A 79 -6.01 0.02 -10.17
C ASP A 79 -5.17 -0.03 -11.45
N ALA A 80 -3.96 -0.61 -11.38
CA ALA A 80 -3.08 -0.78 -12.54
C ALA A 80 -3.69 -1.66 -13.64
N PHE A 81 -4.56 -2.61 -13.28
CA PHE A 81 -5.26 -3.49 -14.23
C PHE A 81 -6.59 -2.91 -14.73
N THR A 82 -6.99 -1.72 -14.29
CA THR A 82 -8.15 -1.03 -14.86
C THR A 82 -7.80 -0.34 -16.19
N PRO A 83 -8.77 -0.08 -17.09
CA PRO A 83 -8.49 0.62 -18.36
C PRO A 83 -7.87 2.03 -18.18
N ALA A 84 -8.11 2.68 -17.05
CA ALA A 84 -7.52 3.98 -16.74
C ALA A 84 -6.07 3.86 -16.22
N GLY A 85 -5.69 2.69 -15.67
CA GLY A 85 -4.37 2.40 -15.14
C GLY A 85 -3.92 3.35 -14.02
N LEU A 86 -2.61 3.31 -13.73
CA LEU A 86 -1.95 4.25 -12.81
C LEU A 86 -1.15 5.29 -13.63
N PRO A 87 -1.24 6.60 -13.35
CA PRO A 87 -0.29 7.58 -13.86
C PRO A 87 1.15 7.26 -13.44
N VAL A 88 2.14 7.67 -14.25
CA VAL A 88 3.55 7.41 -13.92
C VAL A 88 3.97 8.13 -12.61
N VAL A 89 3.64 9.42 -12.50
CA VAL A 89 3.97 10.27 -11.34
C VAL A 89 2.72 10.90 -10.70
N GLY A 90 1.65 11.15 -11.47
CA GLY A 90 0.38 11.66 -10.94
C GLY A 90 0.44 13.14 -10.51
N LEU A 91 0.72 14.03 -11.47
CA LEU A 91 0.70 15.50 -11.29
C LEU A 91 -0.73 16.06 -11.24
#